data_AF-B0WWM4-F1
#
_entry.id   AF-B0WWM4-F1
#
_cell.length_a   1.000
_cell.length_b   1.000
_cell.length_c   1.000
_cell.angle_alpha   90.00
_cell.angle_beta   90.00
_cell.angle_gamma   90.00
#
_symmetry.space_group_name_H-M   'P 1'
#
loop_
_entity.id
_entity.type
_entity.pdbx_description
1 polymer ?
#
loop_
_entity_poly.entity_id
_entity_poly.type
_entity_poly.pdbx_seq_one_letter_code
_entity_poly.pdbx_strand_id
1 'polypeptide(L)'
;MAEMKPEIDSDAEAYSLGSNVDPKNVQELTIYVQNLLQNVQDKFQTMSDQIISRIDDMGNRIDDLEKNISDLMQQAGVEGGEK
;
A
#
# COMPACT_ATOMS: atom_id res chain seq x y z
N MET A 1 19.51 -34.85 0.78
CA MET A 1 19.11 -33.61 1.46
C MET A 1 18.74 -32.63 0.37
N ALA A 2 17.48 -32.23 0.28
CA ALA A 2 17.02 -31.27 -0.71
C ALA A 2 17.60 -29.90 -0.34
N GLU A 3 18.34 -29.27 -1.26
CA GLU A 3 18.76 -27.89 -1.13
C GLU A 3 17.52 -27.01 -1.24
N MET A 4 17.05 -26.51 -0.09
CA MET A 4 16.00 -25.51 -0.03
C MET A 4 16.64 -24.17 -0.39
N LYS A 5 16.55 -23.83 -1.68
CA LYS A 5 16.94 -22.52 -2.20
C LYS A 5 16.03 -21.47 -1.54
N PRO A 6 16.57 -20.45 -0.85
CA PRO A 6 15.74 -19.43 -0.23
C PRO A 6 15.27 -18.49 -1.35
N GLU A 7 14.03 -18.66 -1.80
CA GLU A 7 13.33 -17.63 -2.59
C GLU A 7 12.96 -16.50 -1.62
N ILE A 8 13.93 -15.62 -1.33
CA ILE A 8 13.68 -14.38 -0.61
C ILE A 8 13.14 -13.38 -1.63
N ASP A 9 11.87 -13.08 -1.41
CA ASP A 9 11.03 -12.11 -2.08
C ASP A 9 11.74 -10.78 -2.40
N SER A 10 11.48 -10.25 -3.59
CA SER A 10 12.26 -9.20 -4.26
C SER A 10 12.01 -7.78 -3.72
N ASP A 11 11.28 -7.66 -2.60
CA ASP A 11 10.88 -6.36 -2.03
C ASP A 11 11.77 -5.90 -0.86
N ALA A 12 12.63 -6.76 -0.31
CA ALA A 12 13.47 -6.40 0.83
C ALA A 12 14.60 -5.40 0.47
N GLU A 13 15.08 -5.39 -0.78
CA GLU A 13 16.13 -4.47 -1.23
C GLU A 13 15.61 -3.03 -1.42
N ALA A 14 14.29 -2.83 -1.55
CA ALA A 14 13.69 -1.51 -1.74
C ALA A 14 13.75 -0.61 -0.48
N TYR A 15 14.09 -1.18 0.69
CA TYR A 15 14.14 -0.46 1.97
C TYR A 15 15.55 -0.04 2.40
N SER A 16 16.58 -0.26 1.57
CA SER A 16 17.92 0.24 1.86
C SER A 16 17.95 1.77 1.71
N LEU A 17 17.81 2.48 2.83
CA LEU A 17 17.97 3.94 2.95
C LEU A 17 19.44 4.41 2.81
N GLY A 18 20.36 3.50 2.51
CA GLY A 18 21.80 3.75 2.62
C GLY A 18 22.50 3.84 1.28
N SER A 19 22.47 5.01 0.63
CA SER A 19 23.65 5.39 -0.14
C SER A 19 24.77 5.60 0.88
N ASN A 20 25.84 4.80 0.78
CA ASN A 20 26.99 4.80 1.68
C ASN A 20 27.83 6.08 1.48
N VAL A 21 27.26 7.23 1.81
CA VAL A 21 27.89 8.54 1.64
C VAL A 21 28.40 8.97 3.00
N ASP A 22 29.73 9.05 3.13
CA ASP A 22 30.41 9.65 4.27
C ASP A 22 30.67 11.13 3.92
N PRO A 23 29.82 12.06 4.37
CA PRO A 23 29.93 13.46 3.98
C PRO A 23 31.21 14.08 4.56
N LYS A 24 32.08 14.61 3.68
CA LYS A 24 33.42 15.09 4.08
C LYS A 24 33.40 16.50 4.66
N ASN A 25 32.28 17.21 4.54
CA ASN A 25 32.08 18.56 5.07
C ASN A 25 30.59 18.85 5.36
N VAL A 26 30.32 19.97 6.05
CA VAL A 26 28.97 20.37 6.49
C VAL A 26 28.00 20.61 5.33
N GLN A 27 28.49 21.08 4.18
CA GLN A 27 27.66 21.31 3.00
C GLN A 27 27.20 19.98 2.39
N GLU A 28 28.10 19.01 2.23
CA GLU A 28 27.78 17.65 1.79
C GLU A 28 26.83 16.94 2.75
N LEU A 29 27.03 17.11 4.08
CA LEU A 29 26.11 16.57 5.08
C LEU A 29 24.71 17.16 4.94
N THR A 30 24.61 18.47 4.67
CA THR A 30 23.32 19.14 4.50
C THR A 30 22.58 18.61 3.27
N ILE A 31 23.28 18.46 2.15
CA ILE A 31 22.73 17.88 0.91
C ILE A 31 22.32 16.42 1.13
N TYR A 32 23.14 15.64 1.84
CA TYR A 32 22.82 14.26 2.16
C TYR A 32 21.53 14.15 2.99
N VAL A 33 21.40 14.95 4.05
CA VAL A 33 20.18 14.97 4.89
C VAL A 33 18.96 15.42 4.07
N GLN A 34 19.10 16.42 3.20
CA GLN A 34 18.01 16.84 2.31
C GLN A 34 17.56 15.70 1.39
N ASN A 35 18.50 15.00 0.74
CA ASN A 35 18.19 13.87 -0.13
C ASN A 35 17.55 12.71 0.63
N LEU A 36 18.01 12.44 1.86
CA LEU A 36 17.45 11.40 2.72
C LEU A 36 16.00 11.73 3.09
N LEU A 37 15.73 12.97 3.52
CA LEU A 37 14.39 13.41 3.86
C LEU A 37 13.45 13.37 2.65
N GLN A 38 13.93 13.79 1.47
CA GLN A 38 13.15 13.69 0.23
C GLN A 38 12.82 12.23 -0.08
N ASN A 39 13.80 11.32 0.03
CA ASN A 39 13.57 9.90 -0.24
C ASN A 39 12.54 9.28 0.73
N VAL A 40 12.59 9.65 2.01
CA VAL A 40 11.59 9.22 3.00
C VAL A 40 10.21 9.75 2.64
N GLN A 41 10.11 11.03 2.23
CA GLN A 41 8.85 11.63 1.81
C GLN A 41 8.27 10.92 0.58
N ASP A 42 9.08 10.67 -0.45
CA ASP A 42 8.65 10.01 -1.68
C ASP A 42 8.15 8.58 -1.41
N LYS A 43 8.86 7.85 -0.53
CA LYS A 43 8.44 6.51 -0.09
C LYS A 43 7.14 6.55 0.69
N PHE A 44 6.99 7.49 1.62
CA PHE A 44 5.77 7.65 2.40
C PHE A 44 4.58 8.01 1.50
N GLN A 45 4.78 8.88 0.52
CA GLN A 45 3.75 9.24 -0.46
C GLN A 45 3.34 8.01 -1.28
N THR A 46 4.31 7.26 -1.80
CA THR A 46 4.05 6.03 -2.57
C THR A 46 3.25 5.01 -1.75
N MET A 47 3.62 4.81 -0.48
CA MET A 47 2.86 3.92 0.42
C MET A 47 1.44 4.44 0.68
N SER A 48 1.29 5.75 0.87
CA SER A 48 -0.01 6.39 1.08
C SER A 48 -0.91 6.21 -0.14
N ASP A 49 -0.38 6.42 -1.35
CA ASP A 49 -1.12 6.24 -2.60
C ASP A 49 -1.58 4.78 -2.78
N GLN A 50 -0.73 3.80 -2.43
CA GLN A 50 -1.12 2.38 -2.44
C GLN A 50 -2.24 2.07 -1.45
N ILE A 51 -2.23 2.67 -0.26
CA ILE A 51 -3.30 2.49 0.73
C ILE A 51 -4.61 3.08 0.20
N ILE A 52 -4.57 4.29 -0.38
CA ILE A 52 -5.76 4.93 -0.96
C ILE A 52 -6.33 4.06 -2.08
N SER A 53 -5.50 3.59 -3.01
CA SER A 53 -5.95 2.69 -4.09
C SER A 53 -6.63 1.43 -3.56
N ARG A 54 -6.10 0.82 -2.50
CA ARG A 54 -6.74 -0.35 -1.88
C ARG A 54 -8.07 -0.01 -1.21
N ILE A 55 -8.21 1.18 -0.63
CA ILE A 55 -9.46 1.66 -0.04
C ILE A 55 -10.50 1.87 -1.13
N ASP A 56 -10.13 2.49 -2.25
CA ASP A 56 -11.03 2.70 -3.40
C ASP A 56 -11.53 1.36 -3.96
N ASP A 57 -10.63 0.38 -4.12
CA ASP A 57 -10.98 -0.98 -4.53
C ASP A 57 -11.93 -1.67 -3.55
N MET A 58 -11.72 -1.49 -2.23
CA MET A 58 -12.64 -2.00 -1.21
C MET A 58 -14.00 -1.30 -1.27
N GLY A 59 -14.05 0.00 -1.55
CA GLY A 59 -15.27 0.77 -1.76
C GLY A 59 -16.10 0.19 -2.90
N ASN A 60 -15.50 0.01 -4.07
CA ASN A 60 -16.17 -0.59 -5.23
C ASN A 60 -16.73 -1.99 -4.92
N ARG A 61 -15.97 -2.81 -4.19
CA ARG A 61 -16.42 -4.15 -3.78
C ARG A 61 -17.57 -4.11 -2.78
N ILE A 62 -17.62 -3.10 -1.92
CA ILE A 62 -18.75 -2.88 -1.00
C ILE A 62 -19.99 -2.50 -1.81
N ASP A 63 -19.87 -1.57 -2.76
CA ASP A 63 -20.99 -1.17 -3.62
C ASP A 63 -21.57 -2.38 -4.40
N ASP A 64 -20.70 -3.23 -4.94
CA ASP A 64 -21.11 -4.47 -5.61
C ASP A 64 -21.82 -5.44 -4.64
N LEU A 65 -21.35 -5.55 -3.39
CA LEU A 65 -21.99 -6.39 -2.37
C LEU A 65 -23.37 -5.83 -1.98
N GLU A 66 -23.50 -4.51 -1.80
CA GLU A 66 -24.77 -3.84 -1.50
C GLU A 66 -25.80 -4.06 -2.61
N LYS A 67 -25.36 -3.98 -3.88
CA LYS A 67 -26.20 -4.28 -5.03
C LYS A 67 -26.66 -5.74 -5.04
N ASN A 68 -25.73 -6.69 -4.87
CA ASN A 68 -26.06 -8.12 -4.85
C ASN A 68 -27.01 -8.48 -3.71
N ILE A 69 -26.87 -7.86 -2.53
CA ILE A 69 -27.79 -8.04 -1.40
C ILE A 69 -29.17 -7.48 -1.74
N SER A 70 -29.25 -6.28 -2.33
CA SER A 70 -30.52 -5.67 -2.75
C SER A 70 -31.26 -6.55 -3.76
N ASP A 71 -30.55 -7.06 -4.76
CA ASP A 71 -31.10 -7.97 -5.77
C ASP A 71 -31.60 -9.29 -5.12
N LEU A 72 -30.83 -9.83 -4.17
CA LEU A 72 -31.22 -11.05 -3.44
C LEU A 72 -32.45 -10.82 -2.56
N MET A 73 -32.53 -9.68 -1.85
CA MET A 73 -33.70 -9.31 -1.04
C MET A 73 -34.95 -9.18 -1.89
N GLN A 74 -34.83 -8.55 -3.07
CA GLN A 74 -35.93 -8.44 -4.02
C GLN A 74 -36.35 -9.81 -4.57
N GLN A 75 -35.41 -10.67 -4.97
CA GLN A 75 -35.69 -12.03 -5.48
C GLN A 75 -36.33 -12.94 -4.43
N ALA A 76 -35.90 -12.84 -3.18
CA ALA A 76 -36.47 -13.60 -2.06
C ALA A 76 -37.84 -13.05 -1.60
N GLY A 77 -38.35 -12.00 -2.24
CA GLY A 77 -39.65 -11.38 -1.91
C GLY A 77 -39.65 -10.74 -0.53
N VAL A 78 -38.48 -10.38 0.00
CA VAL A 78 -38.31 -9.72 1.30
C VAL A 78 -38.53 -8.21 1.14
N GLU A 79 -39.53 -7.82 0.36
CA GLU A 79 -40.04 -6.46 0.35
C GLU A 79 -41.12 -6.37 1.44
N GLY A 80 -40.74 -5.89 2.63
CA GLY A 80 -41.70 -5.39 3.63
C GLY A 80 -42.65 -6.43 4.23
N GLY A 81 -42.10 -7.38 4.99
CA GLY A 81 -42.85 -8.11 6.02
C GLY A 81 -43.06 -7.27 7.28
N GLU A 82 -43.54 -6.03 7.15
CA GLU A 82 -43.99 -5.19 8.26
C GLU A 82 -45.39 -4.64 7.90
N LYS A 83 -46.42 -5.36 8.34
CA LYS A 83 -47.75 -4.80 8.59
C LYS A 83 -47.96 -4.71 10.09
#